data_AF-A0A2N6G2Y7-F1
#
_entry.id   AF-A0A2N6G2Y7-F1
#
_cell.length_a   1.000
_cell.length_b   1.000
_cell.length_c   1.000
_cell.angle_alpha   90.00
_cell.angle_beta   90.00
_cell.angle_gamma   90.00
#
_symmetry.space_group_name_H-M   'P 1'
#
loop_
_entity.id
_entity.type
_entity.pdbx_description
1 polymer ?
#
loop_
_entity_poly.entity_id
_entity_poly.type
_entity_poly.pdbx_seq_one_letter_code
_entity_poly.pdbx_strand_id
1 'polypeptide(L)'
;MRVNMYIKSVYKLLNENRTAKEYRKDLKEISSLNLRRNSKFNVMAVYGAIKALSNIKYKDTLSTYISSEYGCIEDLLKVLNQINSDDSFVMPFDFLNVNTNNTGFVISQALEVFGNNINITSEDLSFEKAFELAYFDFHYKKVSDILIGGVDESLDKVLSANSNINNLENLVSKDGSSWIYINDEKINSLAKVKHFDFFVNVNELNSYLKTIDYKVVGLNQFAKKYVSELEVNKELVYKNQDNFYGTYSVADIIDILNEKKESAIYISLDSKKRAYLFYFENIK
;
A
#
# COMPACT_ATOMS: atom_id res chain seq x y z
N MET A 1 -13.78 20.65 15.68
CA MET A 1 -14.59 20.13 14.54
C MET A 1 -13.81 18.96 13.97
N ARG A 2 -14.39 17.75 13.86
CA ARG A 2 -13.65 16.62 13.25
C ARG A 2 -13.41 16.96 11.78
N VAL A 3 -12.14 17.03 11.38
CA VAL A 3 -11.73 17.26 9.98
C VAL A 3 -12.13 16.04 9.17
N ASN A 4 -12.74 16.23 8.01
CA ASN A 4 -13.11 15.11 7.13
C ASN A 4 -11.92 14.74 6.25
N MET A 5 -11.72 13.44 6.01
CA MET A 5 -10.62 12.90 5.22
C MET A 5 -11.18 12.44 3.86
N TYR A 6 -10.71 13.06 2.78
CA TYR A 6 -11.21 12.85 1.42
C TYR A 6 -10.13 12.28 0.50
N ILE A 7 -10.44 11.18 -0.17
CA ILE A 7 -9.58 10.56 -1.18
C ILE A 7 -9.70 11.39 -2.47
N LYS A 8 -8.58 11.91 -2.95
CA LYS A 8 -8.48 12.80 -4.10
C LYS A 8 -8.09 12.05 -5.36
N SER A 9 -7.17 11.11 -5.22
CA SER A 9 -6.77 10.23 -6.29
C SER A 9 -6.23 8.91 -5.78
N VAL A 10 -6.21 7.98 -6.71
CA VAL A 10 -5.69 6.63 -6.51
C VAL A 10 -4.86 6.26 -7.71
N TYR A 11 -3.85 5.44 -7.48
CA TYR A 11 -3.08 4.82 -8.55
C TYR A 11 -2.75 3.39 -8.17
N LYS A 12 -2.96 2.46 -9.10
CA LYS A 12 -2.65 1.04 -8.92
C LYS A 12 -1.65 0.61 -9.99
N LEU A 13 -0.52 0.07 -9.55
CA LEU A 13 0.43 -0.63 -10.41
C LEU A 13 0.52 -2.08 -9.95
N LEU A 14 0.27 -2.98 -10.89
CA LEU A 14 0.43 -4.42 -10.74
C LEU A 14 1.01 -4.95 -12.04
N ASN A 15 2.28 -5.33 -12.03
CA ASN A 15 2.97 -5.89 -13.20
C ASN A 15 3.55 -7.27 -12.88
N GLU A 16 3.82 -8.06 -13.91
CA GLU A 16 4.83 -9.11 -13.79
C GLU A 16 6.17 -8.55 -13.29
N ASN A 17 7.06 -9.41 -12.84
CA ASN A 17 8.40 -9.02 -12.43
C ASN A 17 9.14 -8.28 -13.57
N ARG A 18 9.23 -6.96 -13.46
CA ARG A 18 9.99 -6.09 -14.37
C ARG A 18 11.31 -5.70 -13.72
N THR A 19 12.31 -5.43 -14.55
CA THR A 19 13.61 -4.98 -14.08
C THR A 19 13.58 -3.52 -13.64
N ALA A 20 14.48 -3.14 -12.72
CA ALA A 20 14.68 -1.73 -12.37
C ALA A 20 14.99 -0.84 -13.59
N LYS A 21 15.63 -1.39 -14.64
CA LYS A 21 15.94 -0.65 -15.87
C LYS A 21 14.67 -0.25 -16.62
N GLU A 22 13.66 -1.10 -16.63
CA GLU A 22 12.38 -0.84 -17.29
C GLU A 22 11.60 0.25 -16.56
N TYR A 23 11.46 0.16 -15.23
CA TYR A 23 10.81 1.24 -14.47
C TYR A 23 11.56 2.58 -14.57
N ARG A 24 12.91 2.57 -14.61
CA ARG A 24 13.68 3.78 -14.86
C ARG A 24 13.43 4.37 -16.26
N LYS A 25 13.13 3.55 -17.26
CA LYS A 25 12.75 4.03 -18.60
C LYS A 25 11.43 4.77 -18.52
N ASP A 26 10.43 4.18 -17.86
CA ASP A 26 9.10 4.79 -17.69
C ASP A 26 9.19 6.09 -16.87
N LEU A 27 10.06 6.13 -15.85
CA LEU A 27 10.25 7.32 -15.01
C LEU A 27 10.87 8.51 -15.73
N LYS A 28 11.75 8.28 -16.73
CA LYS A 28 12.37 9.38 -17.49
C LYS A 28 11.37 10.27 -18.21
N GLU A 29 10.17 9.75 -18.48
CA GLU A 29 9.10 10.50 -19.13
C GLU A 29 8.37 11.44 -18.16
N ILE A 30 8.48 11.21 -16.85
CA ILE A 30 7.69 11.89 -15.82
C ILE A 30 8.52 12.49 -14.66
N SER A 31 9.83 12.25 -14.61
CA SER A 31 10.73 12.76 -13.58
C SER A 31 12.12 13.05 -14.14
N SER A 32 12.71 14.16 -13.70
CA SER A 32 14.10 14.55 -13.98
C SER A 32 15.10 13.93 -12.99
N LEU A 33 14.63 13.22 -11.96
CA LEU A 33 15.47 12.71 -10.89
C LEU A 33 16.38 11.56 -11.38
N ASN A 34 17.67 11.62 -11.04
CA ASN A 34 18.62 10.59 -11.42
C ASN A 34 18.55 9.38 -10.46
N LEU A 35 17.81 8.36 -10.87
CA LEU A 35 17.60 7.13 -10.08
C LEU A 35 18.47 5.95 -10.53
N ARG A 36 19.61 6.20 -11.21
CA ARG A 36 20.44 5.14 -11.82
C ARG A 36 20.90 4.09 -10.82
N ARG A 37 21.21 4.49 -9.58
CA ARG A 37 21.81 3.64 -8.55
C ARG A 37 20.82 3.14 -7.50
N ASN A 38 19.55 3.56 -7.58
CA ASN A 38 18.52 3.17 -6.62
C ASN A 38 17.99 1.76 -6.91
N SER A 39 17.54 1.08 -5.85
CA SER A 39 16.84 -0.21 -5.90
C SER A 39 15.64 -0.20 -6.85
N LYS A 40 15.21 -1.39 -7.28
CA LYS A 40 13.96 -1.57 -8.03
C LYS A 40 12.78 -1.03 -7.22
N PHE A 41 12.70 -1.38 -5.93
CA PHE A 41 11.73 -0.89 -4.95
C PHE A 41 11.59 0.64 -4.98
N ASN A 42 12.71 1.36 -4.86
CA ASN A 42 12.72 2.82 -4.88
C ASN A 42 12.17 3.40 -6.18
N VAL A 43 12.58 2.84 -7.31
CA VAL A 43 12.14 3.29 -8.63
C VAL A 43 10.64 3.04 -8.82
N MET A 44 10.12 1.89 -8.39
CA MET A 44 8.68 1.59 -8.40
C MET A 44 7.88 2.54 -7.51
N ALA A 45 8.35 2.76 -6.29
CA ALA A 45 7.68 3.64 -5.33
C ALA A 45 7.55 5.08 -5.86
N VAL A 46 8.64 5.63 -6.41
CA VAL A 46 8.62 6.97 -7.04
C VAL A 46 7.66 7.01 -8.22
N TYR A 47 7.69 5.98 -9.08
CA TYR A 47 6.80 5.91 -10.23
C TYR A 47 5.32 5.93 -9.80
N GLY A 48 4.94 5.09 -8.84
CA GLY A 48 3.57 5.05 -8.35
C GLY A 48 3.13 6.35 -7.66
N ALA A 49 4.00 6.93 -6.84
CA ALA A 49 3.75 8.19 -6.15
C ALA A 49 3.49 9.35 -7.12
N ILE A 50 4.35 9.52 -8.14
CA ILE A 50 4.18 10.55 -9.17
C ILE A 50 2.88 10.32 -9.94
N LYS A 51 2.57 9.08 -10.32
CA LYS A 51 1.35 8.76 -11.06
C LYS A 51 0.09 9.04 -10.24
N ALA A 52 0.10 8.77 -8.93
CA ALA A 52 -1.01 9.08 -8.04
C ALA A 52 -1.31 10.58 -7.95
N LEU A 53 -0.29 11.41 -8.06
CA LEU A 53 -0.41 12.87 -7.99
C LEU A 53 -0.44 13.55 -9.37
N SER A 54 -0.51 12.77 -10.45
CA SER A 54 -0.55 13.29 -11.81
C SER A 54 -1.75 14.22 -11.99
N ASN A 55 -1.50 15.45 -12.44
CA ASN A 55 -2.49 16.51 -12.64
C ASN A 55 -3.24 16.96 -11.37
N ILE A 56 -2.66 16.72 -10.18
CA ILE A 56 -3.26 17.10 -8.91
C ILE A 56 -2.34 18.07 -8.17
N LYS A 57 -2.93 19.12 -7.61
CA LYS A 57 -2.21 20.04 -6.72
C LYS A 57 -2.15 19.43 -5.32
N TYR A 58 -0.97 19.51 -4.72
CA TYR A 58 -0.69 19.10 -3.36
C TYR A 58 0.19 20.16 -2.70
N LYS A 59 0.20 20.19 -1.37
CA LYS A 59 1.06 21.11 -0.61
C LYS A 59 2.50 20.60 -0.57
N ASP A 60 3.43 21.53 -0.45
CA ASP A 60 4.85 21.24 -0.19
C ASP A 60 5.06 20.49 1.15
N THR A 61 4.12 20.62 2.09
CA THR A 61 4.03 19.86 3.35
C THR A 61 3.43 18.45 3.21
N LEU A 62 3.22 17.93 2.00
CA LEU A 62 2.67 16.58 1.77
C LEU A 62 3.45 15.54 2.57
N SER A 63 2.74 14.81 3.44
CA SER A 63 3.33 13.71 4.20
C SER A 63 3.14 12.38 3.47
N THR A 64 4.18 11.57 3.41
CA THR A 64 4.22 10.29 2.72
C THR A 64 4.29 9.13 3.71
N TYR A 65 3.38 8.17 3.60
CA TYR A 65 3.37 6.95 4.40
C TYR A 65 3.50 5.75 3.47
N ILE A 66 4.53 4.96 3.67
CA ILE A 66 4.88 3.85 2.80
C ILE A 66 4.74 2.57 3.61
N SER A 67 3.96 1.62 3.11
CA SER A 67 3.93 0.26 3.63
C SER A 67 4.64 -0.70 2.69
N SER A 68 5.31 -1.68 3.26
CA SER A 68 5.87 -2.82 2.52
C SER A 68 5.99 -4.02 3.45
N GLU A 69 5.80 -5.23 2.91
CA GLU A 69 6.05 -6.48 3.62
C GLU A 69 7.48 -6.97 3.44
N TYR A 70 8.01 -6.82 2.21
CA TYR A 70 9.25 -7.51 1.80
C TYR A 70 10.39 -6.55 1.46
N GLY A 71 10.11 -5.26 1.37
CA GLY A 71 11.10 -4.22 1.09
C GLY A 71 11.87 -4.44 -0.22
N CYS A 72 13.14 -4.05 -0.21
CA CYS A 72 14.07 -4.22 -1.32
C CYS A 72 14.58 -5.67 -1.42
N ILE A 73 13.68 -6.64 -1.59
CA ILE A 73 13.99 -8.08 -1.53
C ILE A 73 15.00 -8.51 -2.59
N GLU A 74 14.98 -7.93 -3.80
CA GLU A 74 15.97 -8.25 -4.84
C GLU A 74 17.39 -7.82 -4.45
N ASP A 75 17.53 -6.62 -3.89
CA ASP A 75 18.83 -6.12 -3.41
C ASP A 75 19.30 -6.90 -2.18
N LEU A 76 18.39 -7.31 -1.28
CA LEU A 76 18.70 -8.18 -0.15
C LEU A 76 19.26 -9.53 -0.63
N LEU A 77 18.57 -10.21 -1.55
CA LEU A 77 19.03 -11.48 -2.11
C LEU A 77 20.41 -11.33 -2.79
N LYS A 78 20.62 -10.22 -3.51
CA LYS A 78 21.90 -9.92 -4.14
C LYS A 78 23.03 -9.79 -3.12
N VAL A 79 22.80 -9.05 -2.03
CA VAL A 79 23.78 -8.89 -0.95
C VAL A 79 24.05 -10.21 -0.24
N LEU A 80 23.02 -11.01 0.05
CA LEU A 80 23.20 -12.33 0.66
C LEU A 80 24.04 -13.27 -0.22
N ASN A 81 23.83 -13.23 -1.55
CA ASN A 81 24.65 -13.99 -2.48
C ASN A 81 26.11 -13.52 -2.52
N GLN A 82 26.36 -12.20 -2.38
CA GLN A 82 27.72 -11.65 -2.28
C GLN A 82 28.41 -12.06 -0.99
N ILE A 83 27.69 -12.14 0.12
CA ILE A 83 28.23 -12.60 1.42
C ILE A 83 28.57 -14.09 1.37
N ASN A 84 27.75 -14.89 0.70
CA ASN A 84 27.93 -16.33 0.60
C ASN A 84 28.86 -16.77 -0.54
N SER A 85 29.45 -15.84 -1.30
CA SER A 85 30.45 -16.16 -2.32
C SER A 85 31.84 -16.32 -1.71
N ASP A 86 32.73 -17.01 -2.42
CA ASP A 86 34.11 -17.27 -1.97
C ASP A 86 34.89 -15.99 -1.68
N ASP A 87 34.61 -14.91 -2.44
CA ASP A 87 35.26 -13.60 -2.25
C ASP A 87 34.65 -12.78 -1.10
N SER A 88 33.42 -13.11 -0.66
CA SER A 88 32.67 -12.44 0.42
C SER A 88 32.64 -10.90 0.30
N PHE A 89 32.70 -10.38 -0.93
CA PHE A 89 32.82 -8.94 -1.19
C PHE A 89 31.45 -8.32 -1.53
N VAL A 90 31.00 -7.40 -0.67
CA VAL A 90 29.72 -6.69 -0.85
C VAL A 90 29.93 -5.35 -1.56
N MET A 91 29.21 -5.13 -2.65
CA MET A 91 29.27 -3.87 -3.39
C MET A 91 28.58 -2.75 -2.60
N PRO A 92 29.19 -1.56 -2.43
CA PRO A 92 28.63 -0.50 -1.59
C PRO A 92 27.21 -0.05 -1.95
N PHE A 93 26.89 0.07 -3.24
CA PHE A 93 25.55 0.47 -3.67
C PHE A 93 24.49 -0.61 -3.44
N ASP A 94 24.87 -1.89 -3.55
CA ASP A 94 23.96 -3.00 -3.29
C ASP A 94 23.60 -3.02 -1.80
N PHE A 95 24.59 -2.84 -0.92
CA PHE A 95 24.36 -2.72 0.52
C PHE A 95 23.45 -1.53 0.89
N LEU A 96 23.71 -0.35 0.31
CA LEU A 96 22.89 0.84 0.57
C LEU A 96 21.44 0.69 0.11
N ASN A 97 21.20 -0.09 -0.95
CA ASN A 97 19.88 -0.29 -1.54
C ASN A 97 18.99 -1.26 -0.75
N VAL A 98 19.55 -2.06 0.16
CA VAL A 98 18.75 -2.95 1.05
C VAL A 98 17.86 -2.13 2.00
N ASN A 99 18.27 -0.90 2.34
CA ASN A 99 17.53 -0.05 3.26
C ASN A 99 16.27 0.54 2.59
N THR A 100 15.09 0.15 3.06
CA THR A 100 13.79 0.66 2.59
C THR A 100 13.50 2.08 3.04
N ASN A 101 14.05 2.55 4.17
CA ASN A 101 13.76 3.88 4.71
C ASN A 101 14.25 5.03 3.80
N ASN A 102 15.14 4.74 2.84
CA ASN A 102 15.54 5.74 1.86
C ASN A 102 14.42 6.06 0.85
N THR A 103 13.39 5.22 0.71
CA THR A 103 12.31 5.40 -0.26
C THR A 103 11.52 6.67 -0.02
N GLY A 104 11.21 6.98 1.25
CA GLY A 104 10.55 8.22 1.63
C GLY A 104 11.34 9.46 1.20
N PHE A 105 12.66 9.44 1.36
CA PHE A 105 13.54 10.51 0.90
C PHE A 105 13.50 10.67 -0.62
N VAL A 106 13.60 9.57 -1.38
CA VAL A 106 13.62 9.61 -2.84
C VAL A 106 12.27 10.10 -3.41
N ILE A 107 11.14 9.68 -2.82
CA ILE A 107 9.82 10.20 -3.19
C ILE A 107 9.72 11.69 -2.88
N SER A 108 10.15 12.11 -1.68
CA SER A 108 10.12 13.52 -1.28
C SER A 108 10.93 14.40 -2.23
N GLN A 109 12.09 13.91 -2.67
CA GLN A 109 12.93 14.58 -3.66
C GLN A 109 12.26 14.65 -5.03
N ALA A 110 11.57 13.59 -5.47
CA ALA A 110 10.91 13.53 -6.77
C ALA A 110 9.65 14.41 -6.84
N LEU A 111 8.97 14.62 -5.71
CA LEU A 111 7.76 15.43 -5.59
C LEU A 111 8.04 16.86 -5.09
N GLU A 112 9.29 17.17 -4.71
CA GLU A 112 9.70 18.45 -4.13
C GLU A 112 8.92 18.82 -2.85
N VAL A 113 8.71 17.83 -1.96
CA VAL A 113 7.95 17.98 -0.71
C VAL A 113 8.83 17.77 0.53
N PHE A 114 8.43 18.30 1.67
CA PHE A 114 9.16 18.24 2.94
C PHE A 114 8.30 17.83 4.14
N GLY A 115 7.12 17.25 3.90
CA GLY A 115 6.30 16.65 4.96
C GLY A 115 6.95 15.42 5.59
N ASN A 116 6.24 14.80 6.55
CA ASN A 116 6.71 13.57 7.19
C ASN A 116 6.88 12.48 6.13
N ASN A 117 7.95 11.69 6.22
CA ASN A 117 8.09 10.46 5.44
C ASN A 117 8.31 9.29 6.38
N ILE A 118 7.42 8.30 6.34
CA ILE A 118 7.43 7.17 7.28
C ILE A 118 7.24 5.87 6.50
N ASN A 119 8.12 4.91 6.76
CA ASN A 119 8.01 3.55 6.25
C ASN A 119 7.54 2.61 7.37
N ILE A 120 6.56 1.77 7.06
CA ILE A 120 5.93 0.83 8.00
C ILE A 120 5.96 -0.58 7.41
N THR A 121 6.36 -1.52 8.24
CA THR A 121 6.23 -2.96 8.02
C THR A 121 5.57 -3.53 9.28
N SER A 122 4.57 -4.39 9.13
CA SER A 122 3.82 -4.96 10.23
C SER A 122 3.26 -6.34 9.90
N GLU A 123 4.02 -7.15 9.16
CA GLU A 123 3.52 -8.42 8.59
C GLU A 123 2.20 -8.15 7.85
N ASP A 124 1.32 -9.14 7.75
CA ASP A 124 -0.02 -9.17 7.13
C ASP A 124 -0.92 -7.90 7.12
N LEU A 125 -0.58 -6.86 7.89
CA LEU A 125 -1.30 -5.60 8.07
C LEU A 125 -0.43 -4.34 7.85
N SER A 126 0.66 -4.38 7.06
CA SER A 126 1.54 -3.20 6.90
C SER A 126 0.81 -1.97 6.35
N PHE A 127 -0.10 -2.14 5.39
CA PHE A 127 -0.86 -1.02 4.83
C PHE A 127 -1.85 -0.45 5.86
N GLU A 128 -2.55 -1.31 6.59
CA GLU A 128 -3.49 -0.94 7.65
C GLU A 128 -2.80 -0.13 8.74
N LYS A 129 -1.61 -0.55 9.15
CA LYS A 129 -0.79 0.17 10.14
C LYS A 129 -0.27 1.50 9.61
N ALA A 130 0.14 1.55 8.34
CA ALA A 130 0.48 2.82 7.70
C ALA A 130 -0.72 3.78 7.68
N PHE A 131 -1.91 3.27 7.35
CA PHE A 131 -3.12 4.07 7.32
C PHE A 131 -3.56 4.50 8.71
N GLU A 132 -3.45 3.63 9.72
CA GLU A 132 -3.70 3.97 11.12
C GLU A 132 -2.85 5.15 11.57
N LEU A 133 -1.54 5.11 11.31
CA LEU A 133 -0.66 6.22 11.65
C LEU A 133 -1.03 7.50 10.88
N ALA A 134 -1.27 7.40 9.57
CA ALA A 134 -1.67 8.53 8.74
C ALA A 134 -3.00 9.15 9.21
N TYR A 135 -3.97 8.32 9.59
CA TYR A 135 -5.27 8.71 10.12
C TYR A 135 -5.12 9.46 11.45
N PHE A 136 -4.26 8.96 12.36
CA PHE A 136 -3.94 9.67 13.60
C PHE A 136 -3.25 11.02 13.34
N ASP A 137 -2.27 11.06 12.46
CA ASP A 137 -1.56 12.30 12.13
C ASP A 137 -2.48 13.33 11.47
N PHE A 138 -3.42 12.88 10.63
CA PHE A 138 -4.45 13.72 10.02
C PHE A 138 -5.35 14.38 11.07
N HIS A 139 -5.89 13.59 11.99
CA HIS A 139 -6.87 14.08 12.97
C HIS A 139 -6.25 14.82 14.17
N TYR A 140 -5.01 14.50 14.55
CA TYR A 140 -4.42 14.99 15.80
C TYR A 140 -3.14 15.81 15.62
N LYS A 141 -2.43 15.71 14.49
CA LYS A 141 -1.17 16.44 14.25
C LYS A 141 -1.26 17.50 13.15
N LYS A 142 -2.47 17.83 12.69
CA LYS A 142 -2.74 18.84 11.63
C LYS A 142 -2.06 18.53 10.29
N VAL A 143 -1.79 17.26 9.99
CA VAL A 143 -1.35 16.85 8.65
C VAL A 143 -2.58 16.87 7.72
N SER A 144 -2.63 17.76 6.74
CA SER A 144 -3.81 17.90 5.86
C SER A 144 -3.66 17.25 4.50
N ASP A 145 -2.44 16.90 4.09
CA ASP A 145 -2.13 16.36 2.77
C ASP A 145 -1.30 15.09 2.98
N ILE A 146 -1.86 13.95 2.58
CA ILE A 146 -1.31 12.62 2.83
C ILE A 146 -1.24 11.84 1.53
N LEU A 147 -0.05 11.37 1.19
CA LEU A 147 0.16 10.33 0.20
C LEU A 147 0.49 9.03 0.94
N ILE A 148 -0.37 8.01 0.80
CA ILE A 148 -0.15 6.71 1.43
C ILE A 148 -0.16 5.60 0.39
N GLY A 149 0.77 4.65 0.48
CA GLY A 149 0.83 3.57 -0.49
C GLY A 149 1.53 2.31 0.00
N GLY A 150 1.30 1.23 -0.74
CA GLY A 150 1.93 -0.07 -0.58
C GLY A 150 2.84 -0.37 -1.77
N VAL A 151 4.08 -0.76 -1.48
CA VAL A 151 5.09 -1.11 -2.49
C VAL A 151 5.72 -2.42 -2.11
N ASP A 152 5.78 -3.38 -3.04
CA ASP A 152 6.54 -4.61 -2.89
C ASP A 152 7.03 -5.09 -4.27
N GLU A 153 8.26 -5.60 -4.31
CA GLU A 153 8.79 -6.27 -5.50
C GLU A 153 8.21 -7.69 -5.59
N SER A 154 8.13 -8.23 -6.81
CA SER A 154 7.80 -9.63 -7.03
C SER A 154 8.79 -10.55 -6.30
N LEU A 155 8.24 -11.61 -5.71
CA LEU A 155 8.96 -12.66 -5.00
C LEU A 155 9.47 -13.77 -5.91
N ASP A 156 9.38 -13.64 -7.24
CA ASP A 156 9.77 -14.70 -8.19
C ASP A 156 11.23 -15.16 -8.04
N LYS A 157 12.10 -14.29 -7.51
CA LYS A 157 13.53 -14.60 -7.26
C LYS A 157 13.79 -15.22 -5.90
N VAL A 158 12.79 -15.27 -5.01
CA VAL A 158 12.89 -15.88 -3.68
C VAL A 158 12.69 -17.38 -3.84
N LEU A 159 13.76 -18.16 -3.65
CA LEU A 159 13.69 -19.62 -3.67
C LEU A 159 12.71 -20.12 -2.61
N SER A 160 11.83 -21.02 -3.02
CA SER A 160 10.80 -21.61 -2.16
C SER A 160 9.89 -20.57 -1.47
N ALA A 161 9.58 -19.46 -2.14
CA ALA A 161 8.70 -18.41 -1.61
C ALA A 161 7.40 -19.00 -1.03
N ASN A 162 6.75 -19.93 -1.74
CA ASN A 162 5.50 -20.58 -1.30
C ASN A 162 5.60 -21.37 0.01
N SER A 163 6.79 -21.86 0.39
CA SER A 163 6.97 -22.57 1.67
C SER A 163 7.33 -21.64 2.82
N ASN A 164 7.89 -20.47 2.51
CA ASN A 164 8.45 -19.55 3.51
C ASN A 164 7.55 -18.35 3.78
N ILE A 165 6.62 -18.05 2.86
CA ILE A 165 5.77 -16.86 2.88
C ILE A 165 4.32 -17.34 3.04
N ASN A 166 3.85 -17.32 4.28
CA ASN A 166 2.57 -17.90 4.69
C ASN A 166 1.35 -17.33 3.94
N ASN A 167 1.45 -16.09 3.50
CA ASN A 167 0.41 -15.33 2.82
C ASN A 167 0.45 -15.44 1.28
N LEU A 168 1.50 -16.03 0.69
CA LEU A 168 1.58 -16.14 -0.76
C LEU A 168 0.56 -17.16 -1.31
N GLU A 169 0.25 -18.23 -0.57
CA GLU A 169 -0.77 -19.25 -0.90
C GLU A 169 -0.74 -19.77 -2.36
N ASN A 170 0.45 -19.89 -2.98
CA ASN A 170 0.64 -20.24 -4.41
C ASN A 170 0.07 -19.24 -5.42
N LEU A 171 -0.25 -18.02 -4.98
CA LEU A 171 -0.63 -16.91 -5.85
C LEU A 171 0.56 -16.46 -6.70
N VAL A 172 0.26 -15.86 -7.84
CA VAL A 172 1.30 -15.30 -8.71
C VAL A 172 1.80 -13.99 -8.11
N SER A 173 3.09 -13.95 -7.76
CA SER A 173 3.70 -12.75 -7.22
C SER A 173 3.90 -11.68 -8.30
N LYS A 174 3.61 -10.44 -7.96
CA LYS A 174 3.67 -9.28 -8.86
C LYS A 174 4.53 -8.19 -8.25
N ASP A 175 5.06 -7.36 -9.13
CA ASP A 175 5.53 -6.04 -8.74
C ASP A 175 4.31 -5.16 -8.43
N GLY A 176 4.24 -4.64 -7.21
CA GLY A 176 3.15 -3.80 -6.75
C GLY A 176 3.61 -2.42 -6.31
N SER A 177 2.88 -1.39 -6.71
CA SER A 177 3.04 -0.02 -6.21
C SER A 177 1.73 0.73 -6.33
N SER A 178 0.95 0.74 -5.26
CA SER A 178 -0.38 1.35 -5.22
C SER A 178 -0.47 2.44 -4.17
N TRP A 179 -1.18 3.52 -4.50
CA TRP A 179 -1.12 4.77 -3.77
C TRP A 179 -2.49 5.43 -3.70
N ILE A 180 -2.77 6.08 -2.58
CA ILE A 180 -3.97 6.87 -2.30
C ILE A 180 -3.51 8.25 -1.83
N TYR A 181 -3.96 9.30 -2.50
CA TYR A 181 -3.75 10.68 -2.07
C TYR A 181 -5.01 11.21 -1.39
N ILE A 182 -4.84 11.85 -0.24
CA ILE A 182 -5.89 12.21 0.69
C ILE A 182 -5.68 13.64 1.19
N ASN A 183 -6.75 14.44 1.25
CA ASN A 183 -6.73 15.74 1.94
C ASN A 183 -8.06 16.10 2.62
N ASP A 184 -8.17 17.31 3.17
CA ASP A 184 -9.34 17.81 3.90
C ASP A 184 -10.38 18.54 3.01
N GLU A 185 -10.14 18.62 1.71
CA GLU A 185 -11.00 19.33 0.76
C GLU A 185 -11.95 18.38 0.03
N LYS A 186 -13.27 18.61 0.14
CA LYS A 186 -14.28 17.81 -0.57
C LYS A 186 -14.21 17.93 -2.10
N ILE A 187 -13.80 19.08 -2.64
CA ILE A 187 -13.87 19.35 -4.09
C ILE A 187 -13.06 18.33 -4.91
N ASN A 188 -13.60 17.84 -6.03
CA ASN A 188 -12.92 16.86 -6.90
C ASN A 188 -12.42 15.59 -6.17
N SER A 189 -13.12 15.15 -5.13
CA SER A 189 -12.75 13.94 -4.38
C SER A 189 -13.49 12.73 -4.90
N LEU A 190 -12.83 11.57 -4.88
CA LEU A 190 -13.41 10.28 -5.26
C LEU A 190 -14.33 9.75 -4.17
N ALA A 191 -13.87 9.83 -2.92
CA ALA A 191 -14.56 9.29 -1.77
C ALA A 191 -14.22 10.04 -0.48
N LYS A 192 -15.05 9.85 0.53
CA LYS A 192 -14.79 10.23 1.92
C LYS A 192 -14.44 8.98 2.73
N VAL A 193 -13.41 9.05 3.56
CA VAL A 193 -13.18 8.06 4.63
C VAL A 193 -14.20 8.36 5.73
N LYS A 194 -15.28 7.57 5.78
CA LYS A 194 -16.38 7.76 6.71
C LYS A 194 -16.04 7.20 8.09
N HIS A 195 -15.33 6.09 8.12
CA HIS A 195 -14.87 5.46 9.35
C HIS A 195 -13.63 4.58 9.08
N PHE A 196 -12.74 4.52 10.06
CA PHE A 196 -11.59 3.63 10.10
C PHE A 196 -11.39 3.22 11.56
N ASP A 197 -11.30 1.92 11.83
CA ASP A 197 -11.14 1.42 13.20
C ASP A 197 -10.50 0.03 13.26
N PHE A 198 -10.00 -0.29 14.45
CA PHE A 198 -9.38 -1.56 14.79
C PHE A 198 -10.26 -2.33 15.78
N PHE A 199 -10.46 -3.62 15.51
CA PHE A 199 -11.22 -4.53 16.37
C PHE A 199 -10.30 -5.65 16.84
N VAL A 200 -10.34 -5.95 18.15
CA VAL A 200 -9.46 -6.97 18.73
C VAL A 200 -9.86 -8.40 18.32
N ASN A 201 -11.10 -8.60 17.86
CA ASN A 201 -11.62 -9.89 17.42
C ASN A 201 -12.81 -9.73 16.44
N VAL A 202 -13.16 -10.84 15.77
CA VAL A 202 -14.25 -10.92 14.78
C VAL A 202 -15.64 -10.65 15.38
N ASN A 203 -15.88 -10.98 16.67
CA ASN A 203 -17.20 -10.76 17.28
C ASN A 203 -17.51 -9.26 17.44
N GLU A 204 -16.52 -8.47 17.82
CA GLU A 204 -16.64 -7.01 17.90
C GLU A 204 -16.84 -6.39 16.51
N LEU A 205 -16.07 -6.84 15.52
CA LEU A 205 -16.26 -6.42 14.13
C LEU A 205 -17.68 -6.72 13.65
N ASN A 206 -18.17 -7.95 13.84
CA ASN A 206 -19.52 -8.37 13.44
C ASN A 206 -20.62 -7.54 14.11
N SER A 207 -20.44 -7.23 15.40
CA SER A 207 -21.35 -6.34 16.13
C SER A 207 -21.41 -4.95 15.49
N TYR A 208 -20.27 -4.42 15.03
CA TYR A 208 -20.22 -3.14 14.31
C TYR A 208 -20.80 -3.23 12.89
N LEU A 209 -20.51 -4.30 12.14
CA LEU A 209 -21.00 -4.49 10.78
C LEU A 209 -22.54 -4.46 10.69
N LYS A 210 -23.24 -4.95 11.72
CA LYS A 210 -24.70 -4.87 11.85
C LYS A 210 -25.26 -3.43 11.92
N THR A 211 -24.41 -2.46 12.25
CA THR A 211 -24.81 -1.05 12.46
C THR A 211 -24.62 -0.16 11.23
N ILE A 212 -23.99 -0.68 10.18
CA ILE A 212 -23.66 0.08 8.97
C ILE A 212 -24.28 -0.56 7.72
N ASP A 213 -24.57 0.27 6.71
CA ASP A 213 -24.97 -0.17 5.38
C ASP A 213 -23.83 0.08 4.39
N TYR A 214 -23.57 -0.93 3.55
CA TYR A 214 -22.51 -0.93 2.55
C TYR A 214 -22.99 -1.66 1.29
N LYS A 215 -22.43 -1.30 0.13
CA LYS A 215 -22.83 -1.86 -1.17
C LYS A 215 -21.77 -2.76 -1.82
N VAL A 216 -20.55 -2.76 -1.28
CA VAL A 216 -19.47 -3.65 -1.70
C VAL A 216 -18.52 -3.90 -0.53
N VAL A 217 -18.00 -5.12 -0.44
CA VAL A 217 -17.05 -5.57 0.59
C VAL A 217 -15.79 -6.09 -0.09
N GLY A 218 -14.66 -5.43 0.14
CA GLY A 218 -13.35 -6.00 -0.12
C GLY A 218 -12.82 -6.71 1.10
N LEU A 219 -12.08 -7.80 0.89
CA LEU A 219 -11.54 -8.65 1.95
C LEU A 219 -10.06 -8.90 1.66
N ASN A 220 -9.20 -8.77 2.67
CA ASN A 220 -7.84 -9.28 2.56
C ASN A 220 -7.82 -10.83 2.60
N GLN A 221 -6.67 -11.48 2.40
CA GLN A 221 -6.55 -12.94 2.33
C GLN A 221 -7.04 -13.67 3.59
N PHE A 222 -6.75 -13.14 4.79
CA PHE A 222 -7.22 -13.76 6.03
C PHE A 222 -8.72 -13.53 6.20
N ALA A 223 -9.23 -12.36 5.83
CA ALA A 223 -10.66 -12.08 5.83
C ALA A 223 -11.40 -13.00 4.84
N LYS A 224 -10.81 -13.31 3.67
CA LYS A 224 -11.32 -14.32 2.73
C LYS A 224 -11.30 -15.72 3.34
N LYS A 225 -10.19 -16.11 3.97
CA LYS A 225 -10.02 -17.41 4.63
C LYS A 225 -11.04 -17.64 5.76
N TYR A 226 -11.31 -16.61 6.55
CA TYR A 226 -12.27 -16.65 7.66
C TYR A 226 -13.63 -16.04 7.30
N VAL A 227 -13.98 -15.95 6.01
CA VAL A 227 -15.22 -15.28 5.56
C VAL A 227 -16.49 -15.93 6.13
N SER A 228 -16.45 -17.22 6.46
CA SER A 228 -17.56 -17.92 7.13
C SER A 228 -17.86 -17.41 8.54
N GLU A 229 -16.89 -16.76 9.18
CA GLU A 229 -17.02 -16.17 10.52
C GLU A 229 -17.45 -14.70 10.46
N LEU A 230 -17.40 -14.07 9.29
CA LEU A 230 -17.80 -12.68 9.08
C LEU A 230 -19.31 -12.59 8.79
N GLU A 231 -20.01 -11.73 9.52
CA GLU A 231 -21.42 -11.41 9.30
C GLU A 231 -21.59 -10.37 8.18
N VAL A 232 -21.04 -10.67 7.00
CA VAL A 232 -21.17 -9.85 5.80
C VAL A 232 -22.11 -10.49 4.77
N ASN A 233 -22.80 -9.67 3.97
CA ASN A 233 -23.56 -10.19 2.84
C ASN A 233 -22.59 -10.70 1.75
N LYS A 234 -22.54 -12.02 1.56
CA LYS A 234 -21.65 -12.70 0.61
C LYS A 234 -21.88 -12.29 -0.85
N GLU A 235 -23.07 -11.83 -1.20
CA GLU A 235 -23.38 -11.33 -2.54
C GLU A 235 -22.70 -9.99 -2.84
N LEU A 236 -22.33 -9.24 -1.79
CA LEU A 236 -21.64 -7.95 -1.89
C LEU A 236 -20.12 -8.09 -1.87
N VAL A 237 -19.59 -9.31 -1.68
CA VAL A 237 -18.15 -9.55 -1.64
C VAL A 237 -17.56 -9.37 -3.04
N TYR A 238 -16.63 -8.44 -3.14
CA TYR A 238 -15.92 -8.14 -4.37
C TYR A 238 -14.93 -9.26 -4.72
N LYS A 239 -14.91 -9.64 -5.99
CA LYS A 239 -14.05 -10.72 -6.50
C LYS A 239 -12.78 -10.13 -7.09
N ASN A 240 -11.73 -10.06 -6.28
CA ASN A 240 -10.39 -9.62 -6.74
C ASN A 240 -9.78 -10.65 -7.69
N GLN A 241 -8.83 -10.18 -8.50
CA GLN A 241 -7.91 -11.07 -9.19
C GLN A 241 -6.92 -11.67 -8.18
N ASP A 242 -6.55 -12.93 -8.39
CA ASP A 242 -5.62 -13.70 -7.56
C ASP A 242 -4.14 -13.30 -7.83
N ASN A 243 -3.84 -12.00 -7.71
CA ASN A 243 -2.51 -11.43 -7.84
C ASN A 243 -1.95 -11.05 -6.46
N PHE A 244 -0.71 -11.43 -6.17
CA PHE A 244 -0.09 -11.18 -4.87
C PHE A 244 1.05 -10.17 -4.95
N TYR A 245 0.97 -9.14 -4.11
CA TYR A 245 2.13 -8.40 -3.62
C TYR A 245 1.86 -8.05 -2.16
N GLY A 246 2.87 -7.98 -1.30
CA GLY A 246 2.69 -8.02 0.16
C GLY A 246 1.64 -7.07 0.73
N THR A 247 1.56 -5.86 0.18
CA THR A 247 0.63 -4.80 0.55
C THR A 247 -0.61 -4.71 -0.35
N TYR A 248 -1.13 -5.85 -0.82
CA TYR A 248 -2.26 -5.93 -1.77
C TYR A 248 -3.54 -5.24 -1.29
N SER A 249 -3.71 -5.01 0.02
CA SER A 249 -4.85 -4.29 0.58
C SER A 249 -5.07 -2.90 -0.02
N VAL A 250 -4.01 -2.15 -0.33
CA VAL A 250 -4.19 -0.85 -1.02
C VAL A 250 -4.68 -1.02 -2.46
N ALA A 251 -4.23 -2.05 -3.19
CA ALA A 251 -4.74 -2.32 -4.53
C ALA A 251 -6.22 -2.72 -4.49
N ASP A 252 -6.59 -3.60 -3.57
CA ASP A 252 -7.98 -4.04 -3.41
C ASP A 252 -8.91 -2.89 -3.01
N ILE A 253 -8.45 -2.00 -2.12
CA ILE A 253 -9.19 -0.78 -1.76
C ILE A 253 -9.41 0.09 -3.00
N ILE A 254 -8.39 0.26 -3.83
CA ILE A 254 -8.52 1.03 -5.08
C ILE A 254 -9.54 0.37 -6.02
N ASP A 255 -9.56 -0.95 -6.10
CA ASP A 255 -10.52 -1.68 -6.95
C ASP A 255 -11.95 -1.52 -6.47
N ILE A 256 -12.23 -1.65 -5.17
CA ILE A 256 -13.59 -1.42 -4.65
C ILE A 256 -14.03 0.04 -4.75
N LEU A 257 -13.10 1.01 -4.69
CA LEU A 257 -13.43 2.42 -4.93
C LEU A 257 -13.80 2.65 -6.41
N ASN A 258 -13.12 1.98 -7.34
CA ASN A 258 -13.38 2.04 -8.77
C ASN A 258 -14.72 1.40 -9.19
N GLU A 259 -15.32 0.55 -8.35
CA GLU A 259 -16.69 0.05 -8.55
C GLU A 259 -17.75 1.15 -8.43
N LYS A 260 -17.39 2.33 -7.90
CA LYS A 260 -18.25 3.53 -7.78
C LYS A 260 -19.60 3.25 -7.13
N LYS A 261 -19.68 2.26 -6.24
CA LYS A 261 -20.86 2.00 -5.42
C LYS A 261 -21.02 3.11 -4.40
N GLU A 262 -22.24 3.41 -3.97
CA GLU A 262 -22.50 4.51 -3.02
C GLU A 262 -21.64 4.42 -1.75
N SER A 263 -21.40 3.21 -1.27
CA SER A 263 -20.60 2.95 -0.10
C SER A 263 -19.85 1.62 -0.21
N ALA A 264 -18.63 1.60 0.31
CA ALA A 264 -17.72 0.46 0.23
C ALA A 264 -17.05 0.23 1.57
N ILE A 265 -16.87 -1.03 1.96
CA ILE A 265 -16.02 -1.40 3.10
C ILE A 265 -14.87 -2.28 2.66
N TYR A 266 -13.73 -2.16 3.34
CA TYR A 266 -12.62 -3.09 3.24
C TYR A 266 -12.33 -3.67 4.62
N ILE A 267 -12.25 -4.99 4.72
CA ILE A 267 -11.95 -5.70 5.96
C ILE A 267 -10.62 -6.41 5.81
N SER A 268 -9.70 -6.11 6.71
CA SER A 268 -8.42 -6.81 6.82
C SER A 268 -8.38 -7.58 8.12
N LEU A 269 -8.13 -8.89 8.04
CA LEU A 269 -7.79 -9.71 9.20
C LEU A 269 -6.31 -10.06 9.18
N ASP A 270 -5.74 -10.40 10.32
CA ASP A 270 -4.45 -11.09 10.39
C ASP A 270 -4.62 -12.56 10.81
N SER A 271 -3.50 -13.27 10.92
CA SER A 271 -3.43 -14.64 11.42
C SER A 271 -4.04 -14.86 12.82
N LYS A 272 -4.20 -13.79 13.62
CA LYS A 272 -4.80 -13.80 14.96
C LYS A 272 -6.26 -13.35 14.96
N LYS A 273 -6.86 -13.11 13.79
CA LYS A 273 -8.24 -12.62 13.60
C LYS A 273 -8.51 -11.26 14.26
N ARG A 274 -7.47 -10.44 14.41
CA ARG A 274 -7.62 -9.00 14.71
C ARG A 274 -7.99 -8.30 13.42
N ALA A 275 -8.86 -7.29 13.48
CA ALA A 275 -9.44 -6.70 12.28
C ALA A 275 -9.18 -5.20 12.15
N TYR A 276 -8.97 -4.76 10.92
CA TYR A 276 -9.18 -3.38 10.51
C TYR A 276 -10.40 -3.29 9.61
N LEU A 277 -11.20 -2.24 9.81
CA LEU A 277 -12.31 -1.89 8.93
C LEU A 277 -12.09 -0.51 8.35
N PHE A 278 -12.09 -0.43 7.02
CA PHE A 278 -12.21 0.83 6.30
C PHE A 278 -13.65 0.97 5.81
N TYR A 279 -14.23 2.15 5.98
CA TYR A 279 -15.54 2.47 5.45
C TYR A 279 -15.49 3.76 4.63
N PHE A 280 -15.81 3.64 3.35
CA PHE A 280 -15.78 4.71 2.38
C PHE A 280 -17.19 5.06 1.91
N GLU A 281 -17.41 6.35 1.67
CA GLU A 281 -18.60 6.89 1.04
C GLU A 281 -18.18 7.60 -0.25
N ASN A 282 -18.63 7.11 -1.40
CA ASN A 282 -18.27 7.70 -2.69
C ASN A 282 -18.97 9.05 -2.86
N ILE A 283 -18.25 10.01 -3.44
CA ILE A 283 -18.77 11.36 -3.67
C ILE A 283 -19.37 11.38 -5.08
N LYS A 284 -20.67 11.67 -5.13
CA LYS A 284 -21.42 11.86 -6.38
C LYS A 284 -21.07 13.19 -7.03
#